data_AF-A0A0J1BQ34-F1
#
_entry.id   AF-A0A0J1BQ34-F1
#
_cell.length_a   1.000
_cell.length_b   1.000
_cell.length_c   1.000
_cell.angle_alpha   90.00
_cell.angle_beta   90.00
_cell.angle_gamma   90.00
#
_symmetry.space_group_name_H-M   'P 1'
#
loop_
_entity.id
_entity.type
_entity.pdbx_description
1 polymer ?
#
loop_
_entity_poly.entity_id
_entity_poly.type
_entity_poly.pdbx_seq_one_letter_code
_entity_poly.pdbx_strand_id
1 'polypeptide(L)'
;MISSCSSLILTSIFGDNFSYIDDSEVPFGLPKRPFKSFKQAAAEAAISRLYGGIHYRAAIENGVVQGDNIGNYLNKKLKMLKK
;
A
#
# COMPACT_ATOMS: atom_id res chain seq x y z
N MET A 1 1.71 -6.72 -4.33
CA MET A 1 0.34 -6.72 -4.88
C MET A 1 -0.66 -6.05 -3.95
N ILE A 2 -1.03 -6.66 -2.82
CA ILE A 2 -2.13 -6.16 -1.96
C ILE A 2 -1.87 -4.71 -1.51
N SER A 3 -0.69 -4.42 -0.96
CA SER A 3 -0.36 -3.07 -0.49
C SER A 3 -0.45 -2.00 -1.59
N SER A 4 -0.05 -2.33 -2.83
CA SER A 4 -0.14 -1.40 -3.97
C SER A 4 -1.60 -1.08 -4.29
N CYS A 5 -2.43 -2.12 -4.46
CA CYS A 5 -3.86 -1.98 -4.73
C CYS A 5 -4.55 -1.15 -3.64
N SER A 6 -4.35 -1.50 -2.37
CA SER A 6 -4.89 -0.77 -1.23
C SER A 6 -4.43 0.69 -1.20
N SER A 7 -3.15 0.96 -1.49
CA SER A 7 -2.64 2.34 -1.49
C SER A 7 -3.32 3.22 -2.53
N LEU A 8 -3.59 2.70 -3.74
CA LEU A 8 -4.31 3.47 -4.77
C LEU A 8 -5.77 3.73 -4.41
N ILE A 9 -6.44 2.76 -3.77
CA ILE A 9 -7.83 2.93 -3.32
C ILE A 9 -7.88 3.98 -2.20
N LEU A 10 -7.04 3.85 -1.18
CA LEU A 10 -6.98 4.78 -0.06
C LEU A 10 -6.57 6.19 -0.53
N THR A 11 -5.63 6.30 -1.47
CA THR A 11 -5.26 7.58 -2.09
C THR A 11 -6.43 8.20 -2.85
N SER A 12 -7.25 7.40 -3.53
CA SER A 12 -8.46 7.88 -4.22
C SER A 12 -9.52 8.42 -3.26
N ILE A 13 -9.64 7.80 -2.08
CA ILE A 13 -10.64 8.17 -1.06
C ILE A 13 -10.18 9.38 -0.23
N PHE A 14 -8.94 9.37 0.24
CA PHE A 14 -8.44 10.33 1.24
C PHE A 14 -7.47 11.37 0.68
N GLY A 15 -7.11 11.26 -0.61
CA GLY A 15 -6.14 12.13 -1.26
C GLY A 15 -4.69 11.59 -1.20
N ASP A 16 -3.83 12.23 -1.99
CA ASP A 16 -2.39 11.93 -1.97
C ASP A 16 -1.69 12.67 -0.81
N ASN A 17 -0.49 12.21 -0.44
CA ASN A 17 0.29 12.75 0.69
C ASN A 17 -0.45 12.76 2.05
N PHE A 18 -1.38 11.82 2.24
CA PHE A 18 -2.04 11.60 3.52
C PHE A 18 -1.03 11.06 4.54
N SER A 19 -0.59 11.91 5.47
CA SER A 19 0.35 11.53 6.53
C SER A 19 -0.37 10.89 7.71
N TYR A 20 0.16 9.78 8.21
CA TYR A 20 -0.41 9.06 9.35
C TYR A 20 0.68 8.34 10.15
N ILE A 21 0.34 7.98 11.39
CA ILE A 21 1.16 7.10 12.22
C ILE A 21 0.45 5.75 12.24
N ASP A 22 1.13 4.72 11.75
CA ASP A 22 0.66 3.34 11.84
C ASP A 22 1.01 2.77 13.21
N ASP A 23 -0.01 2.49 14.01
CA ASP A 23 0.09 1.82 15.30
C ASP A 23 -0.63 0.45 15.32
N SER A 24 -1.03 -0.06 14.15
CA SER A 24 -1.73 -1.35 14.02
C SER A 24 -0.95 -2.52 14.61
N GLU A 25 0.38 -2.43 14.64
CA GLU A 25 1.27 -3.48 15.09
C GLU A 25 1.68 -3.37 16.59
N VAL A 26 1.27 -2.30 17.29
CA VAL A 26 1.58 -2.10 18.72
C VAL A 26 1.05 -3.24 19.61
N PRO A 27 -0.17 -3.76 19.42
CA PRO A 27 -0.66 -4.92 20.17
C PRO A 27 0.19 -6.19 19.98
N PHE A 28 0.98 -6.27 18.90
CA PHE A 28 1.88 -7.38 18.61
C PHE A 28 3.33 -7.11 19.02
N GLY A 29 3.58 -6.02 19.77
CA GLY A 29 4.90 -5.70 20.34
C GLY A 29 5.84 -4.90 19.42
N LEU A 30 5.35 -4.39 18.29
CA LEU A 30 6.14 -3.58 17.36
C LEU A 30 5.95 -2.07 17.60
N PRO A 31 6.95 -1.23 17.29
CA PRO A 31 6.86 0.21 17.46
C PRO A 31 5.95 0.85 16.40
N LYS A 32 5.40 2.02 16.73
CA LYS A 32 4.66 2.87 15.78
C LYS A 32 5.56 3.31 14.62
N ARG A 33 5.01 3.42 13.41
CA ARG A 33 5.74 3.87 12.22
C ARG A 33 5.05 5.06 11.54
N PRO A 34 5.72 6.21 11.36
CA PRO A 34 5.15 7.34 10.63
C PRO A 34 5.31 7.17 9.11
N PHE A 35 4.24 7.45 8.36
CA PHE A 35 4.23 7.49 6.90
C PHE A 35 3.68 8.81 6.39
N LYS A 36 4.24 9.31 5.27
CA LYS A 36 3.82 10.54 4.60
C LYS A 36 2.71 10.30 3.58
N SER A 37 2.51 9.06 3.15
CA SER A 37 1.46 8.65 2.21
C SER A 37 1.24 7.14 2.25
N PHE A 38 0.06 6.67 1.83
CA PHE A 38 -0.21 5.25 1.64
C PHE A 38 0.73 4.60 0.62
N LYS A 39 1.18 5.36 -0.40
CA LYS A 39 2.16 4.90 -1.39
C LYS A 39 3.51 4.62 -0.75
N GLN A 40 3.98 5.49 0.16
CA GLN A 40 5.23 5.27 0.89
C GLN A 40 5.13 3.99 1.73
N ALA A 41 4.04 3.81 2.48
CA ALA A 41 3.83 2.62 3.28
C ALA A 41 3.79 1.34 2.44
N ALA A 42 3.11 1.38 1.28
CA ALA A 42 3.05 0.23 0.37
C ALA A 42 4.41 -0.11 -0.26
N ALA A 43 5.22 0.89 -0.62
CA ALA A 43 6.57 0.68 -1.13
C ALA A 43 7.48 0.05 -0.05
N GLU A 44 7.38 0.53 1.19
CA GLU A 44 8.11 -0.05 2.33
C GLU A 44 7.69 -1.49 2.60
N ALA A 45 6.38 -1.77 2.60
CA ALA A 45 5.84 -3.12 2.75
C ALA A 45 6.33 -4.06 1.62
N ALA A 46 6.40 -3.56 0.37
CA ALA A 46 6.87 -4.34 -0.76
C ALA A 46 8.36 -4.71 -0.63
N ILE A 47 9.23 -3.72 -0.34
CA ILE A 47 10.68 -3.97 -0.22
C ILE A 47 11.03 -4.80 1.03
N SER A 48 10.21 -4.74 2.10
CA SER A 48 10.40 -5.56 3.30
C SER A 48 10.50 -7.06 2.99
N ARG A 49 9.85 -7.53 1.92
CA ARG A 49 9.85 -8.94 1.52
C ARG A 49 11.20 -9.39 0.96
N LEU A 50 11.94 -8.45 0.37
CA LEU A 50 13.32 -8.67 -0.05
C LEU A 50 14.23 -8.77 1.18
N TYR A 51 14.08 -7.83 2.12
CA TYR A 51 14.85 -7.84 3.38
C TYR A 51 14.55 -9.08 4.22
N GLY A 52 13.32 -9.59 4.18
CA GLY A 52 12.94 -10.85 4.82
C GLY A 52 13.44 -12.11 4.09
N GLY A 53 14.07 -11.98 2.91
CA GLY A 53 14.64 -13.13 2.18
C GLY A 53 13.62 -14.11 1.60
N ILE A 54 12.35 -13.71 1.49
CA ILE A 54 11.23 -14.61 1.12
C ILE A 54 10.62 -14.30 -0.24
N HIS A 55 11.04 -13.23 -0.91
CA HIS A 55 10.65 -12.92 -2.29
C HIS A 55 11.82 -12.43 -3.11
N TYR A 56 11.96 -12.95 -4.34
CA TYR A 56 12.85 -12.39 -5.34
C TYR A 56 12.38 -11.01 -5.80
N ARG A 57 13.33 -10.15 -6.21
CA ARG A 57 13.04 -8.79 -6.68
C ARG A 57 11.97 -8.74 -7.78
N ALA A 58 12.06 -9.64 -8.76
CA ALA A 58 11.07 -9.73 -9.84
C ALA A 58 9.64 -9.96 -9.33
N ALA A 59 9.46 -10.79 -8.29
CA ALA A 59 8.13 -11.03 -7.71
C ALA A 59 7.59 -9.79 -7.00
N ILE A 60 8.46 -9.00 -6.38
CA ILE A 60 8.09 -7.76 -5.69
C ILE A 60 7.67 -6.70 -6.71
N GLU A 61 8.51 -6.42 -7.69
CA GLU A 61 8.28 -5.38 -8.71
C GLU A 61 7.05 -5.69 -9.56
N ASN A 62 6.95 -6.92 -10.09
CA ASN A 62 5.77 -7.33 -10.86
C ASN A 62 4.51 -7.35 -10.00
N GLY A 63 4.64 -7.70 -8.71
CA GLY A 63 3.54 -7.65 -7.77
C GLY A 63 3.07 -6.23 -7.49
N VAL A 64 3.93 -5.22 -7.50
CA VAL A 64 3.55 -3.80 -7.39
C VAL A 64 2.76 -3.39 -8.64
N VAL A 65 3.29 -3.64 -9.84
CA VAL A 65 2.62 -3.35 -11.12
C VAL A 65 1.24 -4.01 -11.20
N GLN A 66 1.14 -5.28 -10.80
CA GLN A 66 -0.13 -6.01 -10.75
C GLN A 66 -1.12 -5.34 -9.80
N GLY A 67 -0.67 -4.98 -8.59
CA GLY A 67 -1.50 -4.31 -7.60
C GLY A 67 -2.01 -2.95 -8.10
N ASP A 68 -1.16 -2.20 -8.78
CA ASP A 68 -1.52 -0.90 -9.34
C ASP A 68 -2.58 -1.02 -10.44
N ASN A 69 -2.42 -2.01 -11.34
CA ASN A 69 -3.40 -2.29 -12.39
C ASN A 69 -4.78 -2.62 -11.80
N ILE A 70 -4.82 -3.45 -10.75
CA ILE A 70 -6.07 -3.81 -10.06
C ILE A 70 -6.67 -2.59 -9.34
N GLY A 71 -5.87 -1.83 -8.59
CA GLY A 71 -6.34 -0.63 -7.89
C GLY A 71 -6.93 0.42 -8.83
N ASN A 72 -6.25 0.67 -9.96
CA ASN A 72 -6.75 1.56 -11.01
C ASN A 72 -8.04 1.05 -11.65
N TYR A 73 -8.15 -0.26 -11.89
CA TYR A 73 -9.39 -0.86 -12.38
C TYR A 73 -10.55 -0.66 -11.40
N LEU A 74 -10.33 -0.91 -10.11
CA LEU A 74 -11.35 -0.74 -9.07
C LEU A 74 -11.79 0.73 -8.94
N ASN A 75 -10.86 1.67 -8.91
CA ASN A 75 -11.16 3.11 -8.86
C ASN A 75 -11.98 3.59 -10.06
N LYS A 76 -11.80 2.98 -11.24
CA LYS A 76 -12.61 3.28 -12.44
C LYS A 76 -13.98 2.61 -12.41
N LYS A 77 -14.05 1.37 -11.93
CA LYS A 77 -15.27 0.55 -11.97
C LYS A 77 -16.25 0.89 -10.84
N LEU A 78 -15.73 1.18 -9.65
CA LEU A 78 -16.54 1.41 -8.45
C LEU A 78 -16.69 2.90 -8.19
N LYS A 79 -17.92 3.38 -8.17
CA LYS A 79 -18.25 4.71 -7.64
C LYS A 79 -18.56 4.59 -6.16
N MET A 80 -17.53 4.73 -5.32
CA MET A 80 -17.68 4.60 -3.87
C MET A 80 -18.26 5.83 -3.19
N LEU A 81 -18.07 7.02 -3.78
CA LEU A 81 -18.62 8.28 -3.29
C LEU A 81 -19.59 8.82 -4.35
N LYS A 82 -20.82 9.18 -3.94
CA LYS A 82 -21.67 10.05 -4.75
C LYS A 82 -21.02 11.44 -4.74
N LYS A 83 -20.34 11.78 -5.83
CA LYS A 83 -20.01 13.17 -6.13
C LYS A 83 -21.26 13.92 -6.54
#